data_AF-A0AB37R7H2-F1
#
_entry.id   AF-A0AB37R7H2-F1
#
_cell.length_a   1.000
_cell.length_b   1.000
_cell.length_c   1.000
_cell.angle_alpha   90.00
_cell.angle_beta   90.00
_cell.angle_gamma   90.00
#
_symmetry.space_group_name_H-M   'P 1'
#
loop_
_entity.id
_entity.type
_entity.pdbx_description
1 polymer ?
#
loop_
_entity_poly.entity_id
_entity_poly.type
_entity_poly.pdbx_seq_one_letter_code
_entity_poly.pdbx_strand_id
1 'polypeptide(L)'
;MSKETQPATTLQDIKKYARQLSKERGVKYMEGLNLAAKATGYQNWNHAFNVSQLKERSEAVVDVKCSFKWYAQRSPHFRERVGHLQIRVTPLLGISEEVLQRIVFEMPEFWIGSEAAGDLAEHFRIDSAYFHRVTSAGYFRESQYTKRGVLSFHLVDNQWHATIFDYGTKLTQEEMEGEIRNALTTHIKKIVRDHHNNTLDDYRVLPEDLHEEMVSVCGPAARDYAASFSL
;
A
#
# COMPACT_ATOMS: atom_id res chain seq x y z
N MET A 1 5.50 29.12 -32.83
CA MET A 1 6.34 28.89 -31.64
C MET A 1 6.09 27.48 -31.16
N SER A 2 7.10 26.62 -31.30
CA SER A 2 7.08 25.21 -30.93
C SER A 2 6.88 25.07 -29.43
N LYS A 3 5.91 24.27 -28.97
CA LYS A 3 5.84 23.86 -27.56
C LYS A 3 7.06 22.99 -27.29
N GLU A 4 8.08 23.56 -26.65
CA GLU A 4 9.18 22.78 -26.09
C GLU A 4 8.59 21.87 -25.01
N THR A 5 8.47 20.60 -25.35
CA THR A 5 8.09 19.52 -24.45
C THR A 5 9.15 19.47 -23.36
N GLN A 6 8.81 19.92 -22.14
CA GLN A 6 9.68 19.76 -20.98
C GLN A 6 10.13 18.29 -20.88
N PRO A 7 11.42 18.03 -20.60
CA PRO A 7 11.91 16.67 -20.46
C PRO A 7 11.20 15.99 -19.28
N ALA A 8 10.60 14.83 -19.57
CA ALA A 8 9.95 13.95 -18.61
C ALA A 8 10.90 13.58 -17.45
N THR A 9 10.48 13.80 -16.19
CA THR A 9 11.33 13.55 -15.00
C THR A 9 11.02 12.21 -14.31
N THR A 10 9.87 11.59 -14.60
CA THR A 10 9.47 10.30 -14.02
C THR A 10 9.26 9.20 -15.07
N LEU A 11 9.27 7.92 -14.65
CA LEU A 11 8.94 6.80 -15.53
C LEU A 11 7.51 6.91 -16.13
N GLN A 12 6.57 7.51 -15.39
CA GLN A 12 5.22 7.77 -15.89
C GLN A 12 5.23 8.82 -17.01
N ASP A 13 6.03 9.88 -16.86
CA ASP A 13 6.17 10.90 -17.90
C ASP A 13 6.81 10.33 -19.17
N ILE A 14 7.80 9.44 -19.03
CA ILE A 14 8.39 8.72 -20.17
C ILE A 14 7.34 7.86 -20.88
N LYS A 15 6.49 7.13 -20.14
CA LYS A 15 5.38 6.35 -20.72
C LYS A 15 4.35 7.25 -21.41
N LYS A 16 4.01 8.39 -20.82
CA LYS A 16 3.09 9.37 -21.38
C LYS A 16 3.65 9.95 -22.69
N TYR A 17 4.94 10.31 -22.70
CA TYR A 17 5.60 10.83 -23.88
C TYR A 17 5.75 9.77 -24.98
N ALA A 18 6.04 8.52 -24.63
CA ALA A 18 6.07 7.42 -25.58
C ALA A 18 4.72 7.17 -26.27
N ARG A 19 3.60 7.32 -25.54
CA ARG A 19 2.25 7.26 -26.11
C ARG A 19 2.01 8.41 -27.10
N GLN A 20 2.50 9.60 -26.80
CA GLN A 20 2.42 10.75 -27.70
C GLN A 20 3.25 10.50 -28.98
N LEU A 21 4.50 10.05 -28.85
CA LEU A 21 5.36 9.73 -29.99
C LEU A 21 4.76 8.64 -30.89
N SER A 22 4.15 7.61 -30.30
CA SER A 22 3.47 6.56 -31.07
C SER A 22 2.30 7.11 -31.90
N LYS A 23 1.53 8.06 -31.34
CA LYS A 23 0.44 8.74 -32.05
C LYS A 23 0.93 9.71 -33.13
N GLU A 24 1.97 10.49 -32.86
CA GLU A 24 2.45 11.55 -33.75
C GLU A 24 3.34 11.04 -34.88
N ARG A 25 4.15 10.01 -34.61
CA ARG A 25 5.20 9.53 -35.53
C ARG A 25 4.94 8.12 -36.04
N GLY A 26 3.86 7.47 -35.62
CA GLY A 26 3.54 6.10 -36.01
C GLY A 26 4.55 5.05 -35.53
N VAL A 27 5.44 5.40 -34.60
CA VAL A 27 6.45 4.47 -34.07
C VAL A 27 5.82 3.44 -33.14
N LYS A 28 6.40 2.25 -33.09
CA LYS A 28 6.00 1.21 -32.13
C LYS A 28 6.23 1.71 -30.71
N TYR A 29 5.35 1.34 -29.78
CA TYR A 29 5.39 1.86 -28.41
C TYR A 29 6.75 1.66 -27.70
N MET A 30 7.40 0.50 -27.86
CA MET A 30 8.74 0.25 -27.29
C MET A 30 9.84 1.14 -27.88
N GLU A 31 9.75 1.45 -29.17
CA GLU A 31 10.64 2.41 -29.82
C GLU A 31 10.36 3.84 -29.30
N GLY A 32 9.08 4.18 -29.13
CA GLY A 32 8.65 5.41 -28.45
C GLY A 32 9.19 5.54 -27.03
N LEU A 33 9.22 4.46 -26.24
CA LEU A 33 9.81 4.44 -24.90
C LEU A 33 11.31 4.71 -24.91
N ASN A 34 12.04 4.12 -25.86
CA ASN A 34 13.48 4.35 -25.99
C ASN A 34 13.80 5.78 -26.42
N LEU A 35 13.03 6.35 -27.35
CA LEU A 35 13.16 7.74 -27.79
C LEU A 35 12.82 8.72 -26.66
N ALA A 36 11.72 8.46 -25.94
CA ALA A 36 11.32 9.26 -24.78
C ALA A 36 12.37 9.22 -23.67
N ALA A 37 12.93 8.04 -23.35
CA ALA A 37 13.98 7.90 -22.35
C ALA A 37 15.29 8.63 -22.75
N LYS A 38 15.65 8.61 -24.04
CA LYS A 38 16.81 9.37 -24.55
C LYS A 38 16.61 10.88 -24.44
N ALA A 39 15.40 11.36 -24.71
CA ALA A 39 15.07 12.79 -24.58
C ALA A 39 15.23 13.31 -23.13
N THR A 40 15.24 12.42 -22.14
CA THR A 40 15.39 12.75 -20.72
C THR A 40 16.79 12.39 -20.19
N GLY A 41 17.75 12.08 -21.06
CA GLY A 41 19.15 11.81 -20.68
C GLY A 41 19.48 10.36 -20.33
N TYR A 42 18.56 9.40 -20.52
CA TYR A 42 18.85 7.98 -20.31
C TYR A 42 19.30 7.29 -21.63
N GLN A 43 20.01 6.17 -21.53
CA GLN A 43 20.46 5.43 -22.73
C GLN A 43 19.29 4.81 -23.51
N ASN A 44 18.30 4.26 -22.80
CA ASN A 44 17.09 3.61 -23.32
C ASN A 44 16.09 3.41 -22.17
N TRP A 45 14.92 2.80 -22.46
CA TRP A 45 13.89 2.52 -21.45
C TRP A 45 14.41 1.64 -20.31
N ASN A 46 15.18 0.60 -20.61
CA ASN A 46 15.71 -0.32 -19.59
C ASN A 46 16.69 0.40 -18.66
N HIS A 47 17.53 1.29 -19.18
CA HIS A 47 18.42 2.13 -18.38
C HIS A 47 17.63 3.07 -17.47
N ALA A 48 16.62 3.77 -18.01
CA ALA A 48 15.74 4.63 -17.22
C ALA A 48 15.03 3.84 -16.09
N PHE A 49 14.49 2.68 -16.43
CA PHE A 49 13.82 1.78 -15.50
C PHE A 49 14.76 1.30 -14.39
N ASN A 50 15.94 0.79 -14.76
CA ASN A 50 16.92 0.28 -13.81
C ASN A 50 17.47 1.38 -12.89
N VAL A 51 17.81 2.56 -13.43
CA VAL A 51 18.28 3.69 -12.64
C VAL A 51 17.19 4.18 -11.69
N SER A 52 15.95 4.27 -12.15
CA SER A 52 14.82 4.66 -11.29
C SER A 52 14.57 3.64 -10.19
N GLN A 53 14.59 2.34 -10.50
CA GLN A 53 14.46 1.28 -9.49
C GLN A 53 15.62 1.29 -8.48
N LEU A 54 16.85 1.52 -8.94
CA LEU A 54 18.02 1.63 -8.06
C LEU A 54 17.90 2.84 -7.13
N LYS A 55 17.47 3.98 -7.67
CA LYS A 55 17.21 5.20 -6.90
C LYS A 55 16.11 5.00 -5.86
N GLU A 56 14.99 4.41 -6.27
CA GLU A 56 13.89 4.06 -5.34
C GLU A 56 14.35 3.12 -4.22
N ARG A 57 15.24 2.17 -4.51
CA ARG A 57 15.81 1.28 -3.49
C ARG A 57 16.82 2.00 -2.58
N SER A 58 17.64 2.90 -3.12
CA SER A 58 18.61 3.67 -2.33
C SER A 58 17.97 4.75 -1.46
N GLU A 59 16.74 5.16 -1.77
CA GLU A 59 15.96 6.15 -1.00
C GLU A 59 14.79 5.49 -0.22
N ALA A 60 14.70 4.16 -0.23
CA ALA A 60 13.67 3.44 0.49
C ALA A 60 13.93 3.49 2.00
N VAL A 61 12.93 3.98 2.74
CA VAL A 61 12.96 4.02 4.22
C VAL A 61 12.48 2.70 4.83
N VAL A 62 11.65 1.94 4.10
CA VAL A 62 11.18 0.60 4.47
C VAL A 62 11.03 -0.30 3.24
N ASP A 63 11.15 -1.60 3.44
CA ASP A 63 10.64 -2.63 2.53
C ASP A 63 9.31 -3.19 3.03
N VAL A 64 8.38 -3.51 2.13
CA VAL A 64 7.04 -4.00 2.47
C VAL A 64 6.77 -5.28 1.70
N LYS A 65 6.54 -6.37 2.43
CA LYS A 65 6.20 -7.68 1.87
C LYS A 65 4.75 -8.04 2.21
N CYS A 66 3.98 -8.35 1.19
CA CYS A 66 2.60 -8.85 1.32
C CYS A 66 2.56 -10.36 1.08
N SER A 67 1.91 -11.10 1.97
CA SER A 67 1.68 -12.54 1.87
C SER A 67 0.19 -12.85 2.01
N PHE A 68 -0.36 -13.52 1.01
CA PHE A 68 -1.79 -13.82 0.92
C PHE A 68 -2.03 -15.32 1.15
N LYS A 69 -3.05 -15.64 1.95
CA LYS A 69 -3.49 -17.02 2.22
C LYS A 69 -4.99 -17.12 1.95
N TRP A 70 -5.35 -17.52 0.74
CA TRP A 70 -6.74 -17.70 0.32
C TRP A 70 -7.33 -18.99 0.88
N TYR A 71 -8.63 -18.97 1.15
CA TYR A 71 -9.35 -20.17 1.56
C TYR A 71 -9.73 -21.01 0.34
N ALA A 72 -9.36 -22.29 0.39
CA ALA A 72 -9.78 -23.26 -0.62
C ALA A 72 -11.32 -23.43 -0.65
N GLN A 73 -11.97 -23.30 0.51
CA GLN A 73 -13.43 -23.36 0.64
C GLN A 73 -13.91 -22.22 1.56
N ARG A 74 -14.97 -21.53 1.13
CA ARG A 74 -15.61 -20.48 1.91
C ARG A 74 -16.39 -21.11 3.07
N SER A 75 -16.33 -20.48 4.24
CA SER A 75 -17.16 -20.90 5.37
C SER A 75 -18.64 -20.72 5.03
N PRO A 76 -19.51 -21.70 5.34
CA PRO A 76 -20.95 -21.54 5.14
C PRO A 76 -21.55 -20.45 6.03
N HIS A 77 -20.91 -20.13 7.16
CA HIS A 77 -21.37 -19.11 8.12
C HIS A 77 -20.86 -17.70 7.79
N PHE A 78 -19.75 -17.58 7.05
CA PHE A 78 -19.11 -16.31 6.69
C PHE A 78 -18.58 -16.42 5.26
N ARG A 79 -19.47 -16.32 4.28
CA ARG A 79 -19.17 -16.58 2.86
C ARG A 79 -18.37 -15.46 2.23
N GLU A 80 -18.49 -14.26 2.77
CA GLU A 80 -17.74 -13.09 2.40
C GLU A 80 -16.26 -13.23 2.79
N ARG A 81 -15.92 -14.02 3.81
CA ARG A 81 -14.55 -14.21 4.25
C ARG A 81 -13.81 -15.14 3.30
N VAL A 82 -12.84 -14.61 2.55
CA VAL A 82 -12.19 -15.31 1.44
C VAL A 82 -10.72 -15.62 1.67
N GLY A 83 -10.06 -14.93 2.59
CA GLY A 83 -8.66 -15.19 2.86
C GLY A 83 -8.06 -14.28 3.91
N HIS A 84 -6.75 -14.37 4.00
CA HIS A 84 -5.94 -13.66 4.97
C HIS A 84 -4.76 -12.95 4.31
N LEU A 85 -4.34 -11.86 4.94
CA LEU A 85 -3.21 -11.06 4.54
C LEU A 85 -2.26 -10.91 5.74
N GLN A 86 -0.98 -11.16 5.49
CA GLN A 86 0.12 -10.75 6.34
C GLN A 86 0.95 -9.71 5.61
N ILE A 87 1.21 -8.58 6.27
CA ILE A 87 2.18 -7.57 5.87
C ILE A 87 3.36 -7.66 6.81
N ARG A 88 4.58 -7.68 6.25
CA ARG A 88 5.82 -7.47 7.00
C ARG A 88 6.50 -6.20 6.50
N VAL A 89 6.93 -5.35 7.43
CA VAL A 89 7.60 -4.10 7.12
C VAL A 89 9.01 -4.13 7.68
N THR A 90 10.02 -4.10 6.83
CA THR A 90 11.42 -4.10 7.26
C THR A 90 11.92 -2.66 7.27
N PRO A 91 12.37 -2.10 8.41
CA PRO A 91 13.00 -0.79 8.42
C PRO A 91 14.30 -0.81 7.62
N LEU A 92 14.55 0.28 6.90
CA LEU A 92 15.78 0.52 6.15
C LEU A 92 16.44 1.79 6.70
N LEU A 93 16.58 2.83 5.87
CA LEU A 93 17.37 4.00 6.19
C LEU A 93 16.77 4.85 7.32
N GLY A 94 17.45 4.90 8.46
CA GLY A 94 17.23 5.91 9.49
C GLY A 94 15.89 5.83 10.23
N ILE A 95 15.21 4.68 10.20
CA ILE A 95 14.05 4.40 11.06
C ILE A 95 14.34 3.19 11.94
N SER A 96 14.09 3.33 13.24
CA SER A 96 14.17 2.22 14.19
C SER A 96 12.91 1.36 14.14
N GLU A 97 13.03 0.09 14.52
CA GLU A 97 11.88 -0.81 14.69
C GLU A 97 10.88 -0.28 15.72
N GLU A 98 11.37 0.35 16.78
CA GLU A 98 10.53 0.93 17.83
C GLU A 98 9.62 2.03 17.27
N VAL A 99 10.19 2.97 16.51
CA VAL A 99 9.43 4.03 15.85
C VAL A 99 8.46 3.45 14.83
N LEU A 100 8.92 2.51 13.99
CA LEU A 100 8.11 1.90 12.94
C LEU A 100 6.84 1.24 13.48
N GLN A 101 6.93 0.59 14.65
CA GLN A 101 5.79 -0.09 15.26
C GLN A 101 4.76 0.86 15.87
N ARG A 102 5.21 2.06 16.28
CA ARG A 102 4.36 3.11 16.86
C ARG A 102 3.64 3.96 15.81
N ILE A 103 4.07 3.91 14.55
CA ILE A 103 3.39 4.62 13.47
C ILE A 103 1.98 4.05 13.27
N VAL A 104 1.00 4.94 13.21
CA VAL A 104 -0.40 4.64 12.95
C VAL A 104 -0.66 4.74 11.45
N PHE A 105 -0.92 3.58 10.84
CA PHE A 105 -1.31 3.44 9.45
C PHE A 105 -2.83 3.46 9.29
N GLU A 106 -3.29 3.54 8.04
CA GLU A 106 -4.71 3.47 7.70
C GLU A 106 -4.93 2.33 6.73
N MET A 107 -6.00 1.58 6.95
CA MET A 107 -6.45 0.57 6.01
C MET A 107 -7.01 1.28 4.76
N PRO A 108 -6.57 0.88 3.55
CA PRO A 108 -7.20 1.34 2.33
C PRO A 108 -8.64 0.82 2.23
N GLU A 109 -9.51 1.63 1.63
CA GLU A 109 -10.87 1.25 1.29
C GLU A 109 -11.00 1.03 -0.21
N PHE A 110 -11.79 0.03 -0.63
CA PHE A 110 -11.89 -0.37 -2.04
C PHE A 110 -13.33 -0.22 -2.52
N TRP A 111 -13.56 0.88 -3.23
CA TRP A 111 -14.89 1.27 -3.73
C TRP A 111 -14.92 1.25 -5.25
N ILE A 112 -16.06 0.85 -5.79
CA ILE A 112 -16.40 0.95 -7.21
C ILE A 112 -17.63 1.83 -7.40
N GLY A 113 -17.87 2.28 -8.62
CA GLY A 113 -18.94 3.23 -8.92
C GLY A 113 -18.50 4.68 -8.77
N SER A 114 -19.47 5.58 -8.72
CA SER A 114 -19.27 7.02 -8.66
C SER A 114 -20.04 7.60 -7.49
N GLU A 115 -19.32 8.31 -6.61
CA GLU A 115 -19.94 9.07 -5.52
C GLU A 115 -20.97 10.07 -6.05
N ALA A 116 -20.67 10.75 -7.16
CA ALA A 116 -21.57 11.73 -7.78
C ALA A 116 -22.85 11.10 -8.35
N ALA A 117 -22.81 9.82 -8.75
CA ALA A 117 -23.98 9.09 -9.24
C ALA A 117 -24.74 8.37 -8.13
N GLY A 118 -24.21 8.35 -6.89
CA GLY A 118 -24.81 7.66 -5.76
C GLY A 118 -24.78 6.13 -5.85
N ASP A 119 -23.94 5.56 -6.72
CA ASP A 119 -23.79 4.11 -6.93
C ASP A 119 -22.47 3.57 -6.37
N LEU A 120 -21.82 4.32 -5.48
CA LEU A 120 -20.60 3.91 -4.80
C LEU A 120 -20.86 2.66 -3.96
N ALA A 121 -20.10 1.59 -4.21
CA ALA A 121 -20.26 0.31 -3.54
C ALA A 121 -18.91 -0.30 -3.17
N GLU A 122 -18.82 -0.87 -1.97
CA GLU A 122 -17.64 -1.62 -1.54
C GLU A 122 -17.71 -3.02 -2.14
N HIS A 123 -16.82 -3.33 -3.08
CA HIS A 123 -16.81 -4.65 -3.73
C HIS A 123 -15.95 -5.70 -2.99
N PHE A 124 -14.96 -5.26 -2.22
CA PHE A 124 -14.20 -6.10 -1.29
C PHE A 124 -13.57 -5.20 -0.22
N ARG A 125 -13.09 -5.79 0.88
CA ARG A 125 -12.33 -5.07 1.90
C ARG A 125 -11.24 -5.93 2.51
N ILE A 126 -10.28 -5.26 3.13
CA ILE A 126 -9.41 -5.85 4.13
C ILE A 126 -9.75 -5.25 5.48
N ASP A 127 -9.78 -6.08 6.52
CA ASP A 127 -10.09 -5.63 7.87
C ASP A 127 -9.04 -6.15 8.84
N SER A 128 -8.56 -5.24 9.69
CA SER A 128 -7.48 -5.50 10.61
C SER A 128 -7.90 -6.55 11.63
N ALA A 129 -7.01 -7.49 11.92
CA ALA A 129 -7.12 -8.31 13.11
C ALA A 129 -7.20 -7.40 14.35
N TYR A 130 -7.98 -7.83 15.34
CA TYR A 130 -8.34 -7.00 16.50
C TYR A 130 -7.11 -6.44 17.24
N PHE A 131 -6.08 -7.27 17.42
CA PHE A 131 -4.85 -6.94 18.14
C PHE A 131 -3.95 -5.89 17.46
N HIS A 132 -4.26 -5.47 16.23
CA HIS A 132 -3.56 -4.38 15.55
C HIS A 132 -4.33 -3.07 15.53
N ARG A 133 -5.60 -3.07 15.96
CA ARG A 133 -6.47 -1.88 15.82
C ARG A 133 -6.08 -0.80 16.80
N VAL A 134 -5.90 0.41 16.28
CA VAL A 134 -5.72 1.60 17.11
C VAL A 134 -7.09 2.22 17.33
N THR A 135 -7.60 2.13 18.55
CA THR A 135 -8.92 2.64 18.96
C THR A 135 -8.84 3.85 19.88
N SER A 136 -7.63 4.21 20.34
CA SER A 136 -7.39 5.35 21.21
C SER A 136 -7.80 6.65 20.54
N ALA A 137 -8.54 7.48 21.28
CA ALA A 137 -9.04 8.76 20.79
C ALA A 137 -7.90 9.65 20.27
N GLY A 138 -8.13 10.30 19.12
CA GLY A 138 -7.13 11.14 18.45
C GLY A 138 -6.24 10.40 17.45
N TYR A 139 -6.10 9.08 17.56
CA TYR A 139 -5.25 8.27 16.67
C TYR A 139 -6.05 7.47 15.63
N PHE A 140 -7.31 7.14 15.96
CA PHE A 140 -8.14 6.33 15.08
C PHE A 140 -8.80 7.15 13.97
N ARG A 141 -9.09 6.47 12.86
CA ARG A 141 -9.82 7.00 11.72
C ARG A 141 -11.03 6.14 11.44
N GLU A 142 -12.11 6.79 11.04
CA GLU A 142 -13.35 6.13 10.60
C GLU A 142 -13.45 6.19 9.08
N SER A 143 -14.24 5.28 8.52
CA SER A 143 -14.57 5.31 7.10
C SER A 143 -15.40 6.54 6.76
N GLN A 144 -15.11 7.13 5.60
CA GLN A 144 -15.82 8.31 5.11
C GLN A 144 -17.20 7.98 4.54
N TYR A 145 -17.40 6.73 4.13
CA TYR A 145 -18.55 6.33 3.31
C TYR A 145 -19.53 5.40 4.04
N THR A 146 -19.11 4.73 5.11
CA THR A 146 -19.98 3.83 5.86
C THR A 146 -19.60 3.74 7.33
N LYS A 147 -20.59 3.46 8.19
CA LYS A 147 -20.36 3.24 9.61
C LYS A 147 -19.75 1.85 9.83
N ARG A 148 -18.47 1.79 10.18
CA ARG A 148 -17.73 0.54 10.42
C ARG A 148 -16.72 0.71 11.56
N GLY A 149 -15.98 -0.36 11.86
CA GLY A 149 -14.87 -0.31 12.81
C GLY A 149 -13.72 0.60 12.35
N VAL A 150 -12.83 0.93 13.28
CA VAL A 150 -11.69 1.83 13.03
C VAL A 150 -10.79 1.32 11.90
N LEU A 151 -10.34 2.26 11.07
CA LEU A 151 -9.42 2.03 9.94
C LEU A 151 -7.96 2.11 10.35
N SER A 152 -7.66 2.61 11.54
CA SER A 152 -6.29 2.78 12.02
C SER A 152 -5.70 1.50 12.57
N PHE A 153 -4.45 1.22 12.22
CA PHE A 153 -3.70 0.08 12.73
C PHE A 153 -2.25 0.44 13.03
N HIS A 154 -1.62 -0.34 13.91
CA HIS A 154 -0.18 -0.30 14.17
C HIS A 154 0.45 -1.68 13.92
N LEU A 155 1.77 -1.74 13.89
CA LEU A 155 2.49 -3.00 13.70
C LEU A 155 2.80 -3.64 15.05
N VAL A 156 2.83 -4.97 15.08
CA VAL A 156 3.35 -5.76 16.19
C VAL A 156 4.45 -6.65 15.65
N ASP A 157 5.65 -6.57 16.23
CA ASP A 157 6.86 -7.24 15.73
C ASP A 157 7.06 -6.99 14.23
N ASN A 158 6.88 -5.73 13.80
CA ASN A 158 6.97 -5.26 12.40
C ASN A 158 5.98 -5.92 11.43
N GLN A 159 4.89 -6.48 11.94
CA GLN A 159 3.88 -7.18 11.15
C GLN A 159 2.49 -6.58 11.34
N TRP A 160 1.67 -6.71 10.30
CA TRP A 160 0.25 -6.44 10.34
C TRP A 160 -0.53 -7.58 9.70
N HIS A 161 -1.66 -7.91 10.31
CA HIS A 161 -2.50 -9.02 9.88
C HIS A 161 -3.92 -8.55 9.63
N ALA A 162 -4.49 -9.03 8.52
CA ALA A 162 -5.84 -8.68 8.11
C ALA A 162 -6.59 -9.89 7.54
N THR A 163 -7.91 -9.76 7.54
CA THR A 163 -8.82 -10.68 6.86
C THR A 163 -9.39 -10.02 5.63
N ILE A 164 -9.45 -10.77 4.54
CA ILE A 164 -9.98 -10.32 3.25
C ILE A 164 -11.44 -10.76 3.14
N PHE A 165 -12.31 -9.81 2.81
CA PHE A 165 -13.72 -10.01 2.59
C PHE A 165 -14.08 -9.62 1.16
N ASP A 166 -14.84 -10.47 0.47
CA ASP A 166 -15.32 -10.27 -0.89
C ASP A 166 -16.85 -10.13 -0.88
N TYR A 167 -17.35 -9.01 -1.40
CA TYR A 167 -18.76 -8.66 -1.49
C TYR A 167 -19.35 -8.86 -2.89
N GLY A 168 -18.70 -9.70 -3.70
CA GLY A 168 -19.11 -9.99 -5.06
C GLY A 168 -18.31 -9.21 -6.11
N THR A 169 -17.04 -8.92 -5.81
CA THR A 169 -16.13 -8.32 -6.79
C THR A 169 -16.05 -9.18 -8.06
N LYS A 170 -15.74 -8.53 -9.19
CA LYS A 170 -15.50 -9.22 -10.48
C LYS A 170 -14.02 -9.49 -10.71
N LEU A 171 -13.17 -9.11 -9.76
CA LEU A 171 -11.74 -9.37 -9.79
C LEU A 171 -11.45 -10.84 -9.47
N THR A 172 -10.42 -11.36 -10.12
CA THR A 172 -9.74 -12.59 -9.71
C THR A 172 -8.95 -12.37 -8.42
N GLN A 173 -8.53 -13.45 -7.77
CA GLN A 173 -7.67 -13.36 -6.58
C GLN A 173 -6.37 -12.61 -6.89
N GLU A 174 -5.74 -12.88 -8.03
CA GLU A 174 -4.49 -12.23 -8.45
C GLU A 174 -4.66 -10.71 -8.64
N GLU A 175 -5.78 -10.28 -9.22
CA GLU A 175 -6.10 -8.86 -9.36
C GLU A 175 -6.36 -8.21 -8.00
N MET A 176 -7.12 -8.85 -7.11
CA MET A 176 -7.33 -8.38 -5.74
C MET A 176 -5.99 -8.26 -4.98
N GLU A 177 -5.12 -9.25 -5.07
CA GLU A 177 -3.78 -9.19 -4.48
C GLU A 177 -3.00 -7.99 -5.00
N GLY A 178 -3.07 -7.74 -6.31
CA GLY A 178 -2.43 -6.60 -6.97
C GLY A 178 -2.91 -5.27 -6.42
N GLU A 179 -4.23 -5.07 -6.32
CA GLU A 179 -4.82 -3.84 -5.79
C GLU A 179 -4.47 -3.65 -4.31
N ILE A 180 -4.65 -4.68 -3.48
CA ILE A 180 -4.34 -4.64 -2.05
C ILE A 180 -2.86 -4.35 -1.81
N ARG A 181 -1.97 -5.07 -2.49
CA ARG A 181 -0.51 -4.91 -2.38
C ARG A 181 -0.09 -3.50 -2.77
N ASN A 182 -0.60 -2.99 -3.88
CA ASN A 182 -0.26 -1.66 -4.36
C ASN A 182 -0.74 -0.56 -3.40
N ALA A 183 -1.99 -0.63 -2.94
CA ALA A 183 -2.55 0.35 -2.01
C ALA A 183 -1.79 0.39 -0.69
N LEU A 184 -1.58 -0.77 -0.05
CA LEU A 184 -0.87 -0.86 1.23
C LEU A 184 0.60 -0.48 1.12
N THR A 185 1.31 -1.00 0.10
CA THR A 185 2.74 -0.70 -0.07
C THR A 185 2.96 0.78 -0.31
N THR A 186 2.12 1.40 -1.13
CA THR A 186 2.18 2.84 -1.41
C THR A 186 1.91 3.64 -0.14
N HIS A 187 0.85 3.28 0.60
CA HIS A 187 0.48 3.96 1.83
C HIS A 187 1.54 3.87 2.91
N ILE A 188 1.99 2.65 3.25
CA ILE A 188 3.01 2.42 4.28
C ILE A 188 4.29 3.15 3.93
N LYS A 189 4.78 3.02 2.69
CA LYS A 189 6.00 3.72 2.26
C LYS A 189 5.86 5.24 2.33
N LYS A 190 4.68 5.78 1.99
CA LYS A 190 4.40 7.22 2.10
C LYS A 190 4.46 7.68 3.54
N ILE A 191 3.68 7.05 4.44
CA ILE A 191 3.60 7.46 5.85
C ILE A 191 4.95 7.38 6.55
N VAL A 192 5.69 6.30 6.32
CA VAL A 192 7.05 6.11 6.86
C VAL A 192 8.02 7.17 6.31
N ARG A 193 7.92 7.51 5.02
CA ARG A 193 8.75 8.57 4.43
C ARG A 193 8.39 9.95 5.00
N ASP A 194 7.11 10.24 5.17
CA ASP A 194 6.65 11.49 5.77
C ASP A 194 7.17 11.61 7.21
N HIS A 195 7.18 10.50 7.96
CA HIS A 195 7.81 10.46 9.29
C HIS A 195 9.30 10.77 9.20
N HIS A 196 10.04 10.07 8.33
CA HIS A 196 11.48 10.25 8.15
C HIS A 196 11.85 11.68 7.76
N ASN A 197 10.98 12.36 7.01
CA ASN A 197 11.16 13.75 6.59
C ASN A 197 10.63 14.78 7.61
N ASN A 198 10.14 14.35 8.78
CA ASN A 198 9.47 15.20 9.78
C ASN A 198 8.28 16.01 9.22
N THR A 199 7.54 15.43 8.28
CA THR A 199 6.33 16.02 7.69
C THR A 199 5.07 15.23 8.03
N LEU A 200 5.16 14.21 8.89
CA LEU A 200 4.03 13.43 9.37
C LEU A 200 3.39 14.13 10.58
N ASP A 201 2.06 14.15 10.61
CA ASP A 201 1.33 14.72 11.74
C ASP A 201 1.54 13.92 13.03
N ASP A 202 1.64 14.60 14.18
CA ASP A 202 1.93 13.98 15.49
C ASP A 202 0.93 12.88 15.89
N TYR A 203 -0.35 13.01 15.51
CA TYR A 203 -1.39 12.01 15.81
C TYR A 203 -1.19 10.68 15.06
N ARG A 204 -0.16 10.58 14.22
CA ARG A 204 0.23 9.35 13.50
C ARG A 204 1.31 8.57 14.21
N VAL A 205 1.78 9.01 15.38
CA VAL A 205 2.78 8.28 16.16
C VAL A 205 2.22 8.08 17.57
N LEU A 206 2.05 6.81 17.95
CA LEU A 206 1.61 6.47 19.29
C LEU A 206 2.67 6.90 20.32
N PRO A 207 2.26 7.45 21.47
CA PRO A 207 3.10 7.53 22.65
C PRO A 207 3.65 6.16 23.03
N GLU A 208 4.83 6.15 23.63
CA GLU A 208 5.58 4.92 23.94
C GLU A 208 4.81 4.05 24.93
N ASP A 209 4.35 4.65 26.02
CA ASP A 209 3.55 4.03 27.08
C ASP A 209 2.25 3.41 26.54
N LEU A 210 1.54 4.13 25.67
CA LEU A 210 0.33 3.62 25.04
C LEU A 210 0.64 2.42 24.13
N HIS A 211 1.70 2.50 23.34
CA HIS A 211 2.10 1.39 22.47
C HIS A 211 2.54 0.16 23.28
N GLU A 212 3.31 0.35 24.36
CA GLU A 212 3.71 -0.73 25.26
C GLU A 212 2.50 -1.42 25.91
N GLU A 213 1.51 -0.65 26.37
CA GLU A 213 0.26 -1.19 26.91
C GLU A 213 -0.46 -2.04 25.85
N MET A 214 -0.63 -1.51 24.64
CA MET A 214 -1.28 -2.22 23.54
C MET A 214 -0.54 -3.53 23.20
N VAL A 215 0.78 -3.50 23.08
CA VAL A 215 1.59 -4.69 22.77
C VAL A 215 1.60 -5.69 23.92
N SER A 216 1.58 -5.25 25.18
CA SER A 216 1.53 -6.13 26.34
C SER A 216 0.25 -6.98 26.37
N VAL A 217 -0.89 -6.36 26.03
CA VAL A 217 -2.20 -7.05 25.99
C VAL A 217 -2.36 -7.90 24.74
N CYS A 218 -2.01 -7.36 23.57
CA CYS A 218 -2.38 -7.92 22.27
C CYS A 218 -1.23 -8.69 21.58
N GLY A 219 0.01 -8.47 22.00
CA GLY A 219 1.21 -9.04 21.40
C GLY A 219 1.25 -10.58 21.38
N PRO A 220 0.91 -11.29 22.48
CA PRO A 220 0.87 -12.74 22.47
C PRO A 220 -0.08 -13.30 21.40
N ALA A 221 -1.31 -12.77 21.31
CA ALA A 221 -2.28 -13.20 20.31
C ALA A 221 -1.83 -12.88 18.88
N ALA A 222 -1.17 -11.74 18.67
CA ALA A 222 -0.61 -11.37 17.37
C ALA A 222 0.47 -12.36 16.90
N ARG A 223 1.35 -12.80 17.82
CA ARG A 223 2.41 -13.77 17.54
C ARG A 223 1.86 -15.17 17.24
N ASP A 224 0.89 -15.63 18.03
CA ASP A 224 0.21 -16.90 17.78
C ASP A 224 -0.48 -16.90 16.41
N TYR A 225 -1.12 -15.77 16.07
CA TYR A 225 -1.74 -15.61 14.76
C TYR A 225 -0.71 -15.59 13.63
N ALA A 226 0.41 -14.89 13.80
CA ALA A 226 1.50 -14.84 12.81
C ALA A 226 2.09 -16.23 12.53
N ALA A 227 2.22 -17.09 13.54
CA ALA A 227 2.70 -18.46 13.39
C ALA A 227 1.81 -19.29 12.45
N SER A 228 0.50 -19.02 12.38
CA SER A 228 -0.44 -19.71 11.48
C SER A 228 -0.22 -19.46 9.97
N PHE A 229 0.58 -18.44 9.62
CA PHE A 229 0.97 -18.13 8.25
C PHE A 229 2.27 -18.81 7.83
N SER A 230 3.05 -19.33 8.79
CA SER A 230 4.33 -19.99 8.54
C SER A 230 4.20 -21.51 8.35
N LEU A 231 2.95 -22.01 8.30
CA LEU A 231 2.55 -23.39 7.99
C LEU A 231 1.88 -23.48 6.61
#